data_AF-A0A1A8PBB9-F1
#
_entry.id   AF-A0A1A8PBB9-F1
#
_cell.length_a   1.000
_cell.length_b   1.000
_cell.length_c   1.000
_cell.angle_alpha   90.00
_cell.angle_beta   90.00
_cell.angle_gamma   90.00
#
_symmetry.space_group_name_H-M   'P 1'
#
loop_
_entity.id
_entity.type
_entity.pdbx_description
1 polymer ?
#
loop_
_entity_poly.entity_id
_entity_poly.type
_entity_poly.pdbx_seq_one_letter_code
_entity_poly.pdbx_strand_id
1 'polypeptide(L)'
;HNSAHISWDPASGEVKGYRIKWVMTDGQVTKEVEVGPVTSYDLKELASLMEYFVAIFAVHSEGQSAPLTDGFTTTPVPGPLNLHSSNVKADSFK
;
A
#
# COMPACT_ATOMS: atom_id res chain seq x y z
N HIS A 1 -2.55 9.29 7.54
CA HIS A 1 -2.38 7.84 7.31
C HIS A 1 -1.49 7.63 6.11
N ASN A 2 -0.65 6.60 6.11
CA ASN A 2 0.10 6.20 4.93
C ASN A 2 -0.69 5.22 4.07
N SER A 3 -0.35 5.20 2.79
CA SER A 3 -0.80 4.21 1.81
C SER A 3 0.40 3.69 1.03
N ALA A 4 0.29 2.47 0.50
CA ALA A 4 1.29 1.89 -0.37
C ALA A 4 0.59 1.24 -1.58
N HIS A 5 1.09 1.51 -2.78
CA HIS A 5 0.65 0.84 -3.98
C HIS A 5 1.50 -0.40 -4.20
N ILE A 6 0.87 -1.56 -4.29
CA ILE A 6 1.56 -2.84 -4.56
C ILE A 6 1.10 -3.39 -5.90
N SER A 7 2.00 -4.04 -6.61
CA SER A 7 1.76 -4.71 -7.89
C SER A 7 2.55 -6.01 -7.95
N TRP A 8 1.98 -7.05 -8.56
CA TRP A 8 2.59 -8.37 -8.65
C TRP A 8 2.36 -9.00 -10.02
N ASP A 9 3.16 -10.00 -10.35
CA ASP A 9 2.97 -10.76 -11.58
C ASP A 9 1.76 -11.70 -11.45
N PRO A 10 0.94 -11.85 -12.50
CA PRO A 10 -0.20 -12.76 -12.47
C PRO A 10 0.24 -14.20 -12.19
N ALA A 11 -0.49 -14.89 -11.31
CA ALA A 11 -0.26 -16.32 -11.08
C ALA A 11 -0.67 -17.15 -12.31
N SER A 12 -0.03 -18.31 -12.48
CA SER A 12 -0.34 -19.25 -13.56
C SER A 12 -1.70 -19.91 -13.36
N GLY A 13 -2.51 -20.01 -14.43
CA GLY A 13 -3.82 -20.66 -14.40
C GLY A 13 -4.99 -19.68 -14.29
N GLU A 14 -6.19 -20.20 -14.09
CA GLU A 14 -7.40 -19.37 -13.98
C GLU A 14 -7.55 -18.82 -12.56
N VAL A 15 -7.05 -17.60 -12.35
CA VAL A 15 -7.17 -16.90 -11.07
C VAL A 15 -8.56 -16.28 -10.95
N LYS A 16 -9.28 -16.61 -9.87
CA LYS A 16 -10.58 -16.01 -9.51
C LYS A 16 -10.42 -14.72 -8.71
N GLY A 17 -9.32 -14.60 -7.98
CA GLY A 17 -8.98 -13.40 -7.21
C GLY A 17 -7.68 -13.55 -6.45
N TYR A 18 -7.38 -12.56 -5.62
CA TYR A 18 -6.21 -12.58 -4.76
C TYR A 18 -6.59 -12.25 -3.33
N ARG A 19 -5.96 -12.93 -2.38
CA ARG A 19 -6.03 -12.63 -0.95
C ARG A 19 -4.73 -11.94 -0.55
N ILE A 20 -4.83 -10.71 -0.08
CA ILE A 20 -3.70 -9.87 0.26
C ILE A 20 -3.70 -9.71 1.77
N LYS A 21 -2.61 -10.12 2.42
CA LYS A 21 -2.37 -9.94 3.85
C LYS A 21 -1.20 -9.00 4.04
N TRP A 22 -1.26 -8.10 5.00
CA TRP A 22 -0.11 -7.30 5.41
C TRP A 22 -0.04 -7.18 6.92
N VAL A 23 1.17 -7.33 7.44
CA VAL A 23 1.44 -7.36 8.89
C VAL A 23 2.64 -6.50 9.22
N MET A 24 2.59 -5.77 10.34
CA MET A 24 3.77 -5.06 10.86
C MET A 24 4.83 -6.07 11.30
N THR A 25 6.12 -5.76 11.17
CA THR A 25 7.21 -6.69 11.55
C THR A 25 7.12 -7.14 13.02
N ASP A 26 6.52 -6.33 13.89
CA ASP A 26 6.27 -6.67 15.31
C ASP A 26 5.05 -7.58 15.55
N GLY A 27 4.31 -7.92 14.49
CA GLY A 27 3.12 -8.77 14.53
C GLY A 27 1.87 -8.12 15.12
N GLN A 28 1.89 -6.84 15.54
CA GLN A 28 0.77 -6.23 16.27
C GLN A 28 -0.47 -5.98 15.42
N VAL A 29 -0.28 -5.64 14.14
CA VAL A 29 -1.38 -5.28 13.24
C VAL A 29 -1.31 -6.17 12.03
N THR A 30 -2.30 -7.02 11.87
CA THR A 30 -2.53 -7.82 10.66
C THR A 30 -3.81 -7.34 10.00
N LYS A 31 -3.73 -7.03 8.71
CA LYS A 31 -4.89 -6.71 7.88
C LYS A 31 -4.93 -7.64 6.67
N GLU A 32 -6.14 -7.82 6.15
CA GLU A 32 -6.40 -8.70 5.02
C GLU A 32 -7.52 -8.14 4.15
N VAL A 33 -7.41 -8.39 2.85
CA VAL A 33 -8.48 -8.14 1.89
C VAL A 33 -8.48 -9.23 0.80
N GLU A 34 -9.66 -9.53 0.28
CA GLU A 34 -9.83 -10.31 -0.95
C GLU A 34 -10.27 -9.39 -2.08
N VAL A 35 -9.59 -9.51 -3.21
CA VAL A 35 -9.84 -8.72 -4.41
C VAL A 35 -10.14 -9.65 -5.58
N GLY A 36 -10.76 -9.09 -6.62
CA GLY A 36 -10.98 -9.81 -7.88
C GLY A 36 -9.66 -10.19 -8.59
N PRO A 37 -9.72 -10.64 -9.84
CA PRO A 37 -8.54 -11.07 -10.61
C PRO A 37 -7.73 -9.85 -11.11
N VAL A 38 -7.21 -9.06 -10.17
CA VAL A 38 -6.36 -7.88 -10.39
C VAL A 38 -4.92 -8.18 -10.01
N THR A 39 -3.96 -7.41 -10.51
CA THR A 39 -2.53 -7.57 -10.20
C THR A 39 -1.92 -6.37 -9.49
N SER A 40 -2.77 -5.49 -8.98
CA SER A 40 -2.36 -4.35 -8.16
C SER A 40 -3.43 -3.99 -7.12
N TYR A 41 -2.99 -3.37 -6.03
CA TYR A 41 -3.87 -2.94 -4.96
C TYR A 41 -3.25 -1.81 -4.13
N ASP A 42 -4.08 -0.91 -3.63
CA ASP A 42 -3.68 0.18 -2.74
C ASP A 42 -3.93 -0.19 -1.28
N LEU A 43 -2.85 -0.48 -0.55
CA LEU A 43 -2.88 -0.64 0.90
C LEU A 43 -3.16 0.71 1.55
N LYS A 44 -4.11 0.74 2.48
CA LYS A 44 -4.54 1.95 3.20
C LYS A 44 -4.39 1.78 4.70
N GLU A 45 -4.43 2.91 5.40
CA GLU A 45 -4.38 2.97 6.87
C GLU A 45 -3.12 2.31 7.44
N LEU A 46 -1.98 2.54 6.80
CA LEU A 46 -0.69 2.08 7.29
C LEU A 46 -0.17 3.07 8.33
N ALA A 47 0.44 2.53 9.38
CA ALA A 47 1.23 3.29 10.34
C ALA A 47 2.49 3.83 9.67
N SER A 48 2.95 5.00 10.10
CA SER A 48 4.17 5.63 9.58
C SER A 48 5.40 5.11 10.30
N LEU A 49 6.56 5.13 9.62
CA LEU A 49 7.83 4.67 10.18
C LEU A 49 7.75 3.22 10.68
N MET A 50 6.97 2.40 9.98
CA MET A 50 6.77 0.99 10.30
C MET A 50 7.12 0.12 9.10
N GLU A 51 7.76 -1.01 9.38
CA GLU A 51 8.02 -2.04 8.40
C GLU A 51 6.85 -3.01 8.35
N TYR A 52 6.43 -3.34 7.12
CA TYR A 52 5.33 -4.23 6.82
C TYR A 52 5.80 -5.37 5.92
N PHE A 53 5.30 -6.57 6.20
CA PHE A 53 5.38 -7.73 5.31
C PHE A 53 4.04 -7.96 4.65
N VAL A 54 4.04 -8.07 3.33
CA VAL A 54 2.87 -8.41 2.52
C VAL A 54 2.96 -9.86 2.09
N ALA A 55 1.84 -10.57 2.10
CA ALA A 55 1.68 -11.90 1.54
C ALA A 55 0.45 -11.91 0.62
N ILE A 56 0.66 -12.27 -0.65
CA ILE A 56 -0.37 -12.31 -1.69
C ILE A 56 -0.59 -13.75 -2.11
N PHE A 57 -1.81 -14.25 -1.97
CA PHE A 57 -2.20 -15.60 -2.34
C PHE A 57 -3.14 -15.52 -3.54
N ALA A 58 -2.83 -16.22 -4.63
CA ALA A 58 -3.76 -16.36 -5.73
C ALA A 58 -4.86 -17.36 -5.34
N VAL A 59 -6.10 -17.01 -5.64
CA VAL A 59 -7.28 -17.83 -5.35
C VAL A 59 -7.78 -18.42 -6.66
N HIS A 60 -7.78 -19.75 -6.71
CA HIS A 60 -8.23 -20.56 -7.84
C HIS A 60 -9.45 -21.40 -7.43
N SER A 61 -10.10 -22.04 -8.40
CA SER A 61 -11.18 -23.01 -8.13
C SER A 61 -10.72 -24.19 -7.28
N GLU A 62 -9.49 -24.64 -7.48
CA GLU A 62 -8.87 -25.79 -6.82
C GLU A 62 -8.25 -25.45 -5.45
N GLY A 63 -8.11 -24.17 -5.10
CA GLY A 63 -7.51 -23.75 -3.83
C GLY A 63 -6.71 -22.45 -3.92
N GLN A 64 -5.82 -22.25 -2.94
CA GLN A 64 -4.93 -21.07 -2.88
C GLN A 64 -3.50 -21.45 -3.29
N SER A 65 -2.80 -20.54 -3.97
CA SER A 65 -1.39 -20.70 -4.29
C SER A 65 -0.51 -20.57 -3.04
N ALA A 66 0.78 -20.91 -3.19
CA ALA A 66 1.80 -20.42 -2.26
C ALA A 66 1.82 -18.88 -2.27
N PRO A 67 2.11 -18.22 -1.14
CA PRO A 67 2.14 -16.78 -1.08
C PRO A 67 3.34 -16.21 -1.81
N LEU A 68 3.13 -15.12 -2.53
CA LEU A 68 4.18 -14.17 -2.88
C LEU A 68 4.35 -13.21 -1.70
N THR A 69 5.55 -13.16 -1.12
CA THR A 69 5.84 -12.31 0.04
C THR A 69 6.88 -11.26 -0.27
N ASP A 70 6.65 -10.03 0.19
CA ASP A 70 7.63 -8.95 0.10
C ASP A 70 7.53 -8.00 1.29
N GLY A 71 8.63 -7.28 1.59
CA GLY A 71 8.75 -6.36 2.71
C GLY A 71 8.94 -4.91 2.27
N PHE A 72 8.29 -3.97 2.93
CA PHE A 72 8.49 -2.53 2.68
C PHE A 72 8.39 -1.71 3.97
N THR A 73 9.02 -0.53 3.98
CA THR A 73 8.96 0.42 5.09
C THR A 73 8.17 1.65 4.71
N THR A 74 7.23 2.07 5.56
CA THR A 74 6.48 3.30 5.35
C THR A 74 7.28 4.52 5.78
N THR A 75 7.17 5.61 5.02
CA THR A 75 7.83 6.88 5.34
C THR A 75 7.06 7.67 6.39
N PRO A 76 7.63 8.72 7.00
CA PRO A 76 6.84 9.67 7.78
C PRO A 76 5.73 10.27 6.92
N VAL A 77 4.50 10.39 7.44
CA VAL A 77 3.50 11.28 6.82
C VAL A 77 4.09 12.69 6.88
N PRO A 78 4.32 13.38 5.74
CA PRO A 78 4.74 14.76 5.81
C PRO A 78 3.68 15.54 6.57
N GLY A 79 4.09 16.23 7.64
CA GLY A 79 3.22 17.17 8.34
C GLY A 79 2.67 18.21 7.35
N PRO A 80 1.58 18.93 7.68
CA PRO A 80 1.08 19.97 6.81
C PRO A 80 2.24 20.89 6.44
N LEU A 81 2.54 20.94 5.14
CA LEU A 81 3.56 21.81 4.62
C LEU A 81 3.12 23.23 4.98
N ASN A 82 3.76 23.85 5.97
CA ASN A 82 3.64 25.28 6.21
C ASN A 82 4.22 25.98 4.98
N LEU A 83 3.36 26.13 3.98
CA LEU A 83 3.59 26.85 2.75
C LEU A 83 3.77 28.30 3.19
N HIS A 84 5.01 28.68 3.49
CA HIS A 84 5.38 30.07 3.69
C HIS A 84 5.13 30.75 2.35
N SER A 85 3.99 31.42 2.22
CA SER A 85 3.69 32.32 1.12
C SER A 85 4.66 33.49 1.19
N SER A 86 5.86 33.30 0.65
CA SER A 86 6.81 34.35 0.40
C SER A 86 6.62 34.86 -1.02
N ASN A 87 5.61 35.71 -1.22
CA ASN A 87 5.82 36.87 -2.07
C ASN A 87 5.21 38.10 -1.40
N VAL A 88 6.07 38.81 -0.69
CA VAL A 88 5.82 40.14 -0.15
C VAL A 88 6.63 41.13 -1.00
N LYS A 89 5.98 41.87 -1.90
CA LYS A 89 5.85 43.35 -1.88
C LYS A 89 5.11 43.90 -3.10
N ALA A 90 4.57 45.09 -2.87
CA ALA A 90 3.53 45.80 -3.59
C ALA A 90 4.04 46.80 -4.66
N ASP A 91 3.04 47.38 -5.34
CA ASP A 91 3.00 48.65 -6.09
C ASP A 91 3.54 48.68 -7.53
N SER A 92 2.64 48.90 -8.50
CA SER A 92 2.20 50.26 -8.85
C SER A 92 1.14 50.23 -9.95
N PHE A 93 0.06 50.98 -9.76
CA PHE A 93 -0.80 51.43 -10.85
C PHE A 93 -0.14 52.63 -11.53
N LYS A 94 -0.04 52.60 -12.86
CA LYS A 94 -0.08 53.81 -13.66
C LYS A 94 -0.75 53.56 -15.00
#